data_AF-A0A9E1VTP4-F1
#
_entry.id   AF-A0A9E1VTP4-F1
#
_cell.length_a   1.000
_cell.length_b   1.000
_cell.length_c   1.000
_cell.angle_alpha   90.00
_cell.angle_beta   90.00
_cell.angle_gamma   90.00
#
_symmetry.space_group_name_H-M   'P 1'
#
loop_
_entity.id
_entity.type
_entity.pdbx_description
1 polymer ?
#
loop_
_entity_poly.entity_id
_entity_poly.type
_entity_poly.pdbx_seq_one_letter_code
_entity_poly.pdbx_strand_id
1 'polypeptide(L)'
;MSTQDSNAVQEFLGINLSHHSEISQARMNALREAIRGDVTPTSLVSFNSSGIVALVGPLPSALQVVEGLDEISTCVVIATDGGKVGQTETRDINGRTVAIIFGRPTSISGYLGNFEITLSREEGDIGVAASMGLADDAIDVVLDLSREPLLTQDVLPVGYFAPRGDNDALLIACQSISDLKGQFQKPRYVLYNADICAHGARGIKGCRRCLDVCPADALSSLGEKISVETHLCHGLGACTSSCPTGALSYSYPNRADSLNQLRRVIASFREQTSAAPNILFFGGEEGPTELSAAVNDLPDEVIPWKVEELGSVGPEIWLSCLAYGAKAVMMLQTSDTPSSVLNEISKQIKQMSALISALGRPSHAIGLISLDEHFEVNCRQSVECPSNDEGRFASYGGMEEKRAVFRAAIDHLIDEAASVPEQIPLPSGTPFGEVLIDSSKCTLCMGCVAVCPAGALIDNKERPCLSFIEWNCVQCGLCENTCPEKAITLNPRLLADSNARMARRVLNEEEPFKCVECGKPFTTQSMVSRMEEKLSGHRMFSGDGIRRLRLCEDCRVKDMFKDGG
;
A
#
# COMPACT_ATOMS: atom_id res chain seq x y z
N MET A 1 40.95 -7.75 7.54
CA MET A 1 39.62 -7.11 7.74
C MET A 1 39.73 -6.21 8.96
N SER A 2 39.35 -4.92 8.89
CA SER A 2 39.36 -4.07 10.08
C SER A 2 38.15 -4.42 10.97
N THR A 3 38.28 -4.32 12.28
CA THR A 3 37.19 -4.59 13.23
C THR A 3 36.02 -3.61 13.07
N GLN A 4 36.30 -2.37 12.65
CA GLN A 4 35.29 -1.33 12.43
C GLN A 4 34.36 -1.65 11.24
N ASP A 5 34.88 -2.23 10.15
CA ASP A 5 34.08 -2.57 8.97
C ASP A 5 33.19 -3.81 9.17
N SER A 6 33.50 -4.67 10.14
CA SER A 6 32.62 -5.79 10.51
C SER A 6 31.43 -5.31 11.34
N ASN A 7 31.64 -4.30 12.18
CA ASN A 7 30.62 -3.76 13.07
C ASN A 7 29.50 -3.05 12.29
N ALA A 8 29.80 -2.33 11.20
CA ALA A 8 28.79 -1.61 10.43
C ALA A 8 27.76 -2.53 9.74
N VAL A 9 28.20 -3.70 9.23
CA VAL A 9 27.30 -4.69 8.64
C VAL A 9 26.43 -5.34 9.72
N GLN A 10 27.01 -5.65 10.88
CA GLN A 10 26.27 -6.18 12.02
C GLN A 10 25.24 -5.18 12.55
N GLU A 11 25.58 -3.89 12.61
CA GLU A 11 24.67 -2.82 13.02
C GLU A 11 23.51 -2.65 12.04
N PHE A 12 23.80 -2.68 10.72
CA PHE A 12 22.76 -2.62 9.70
C PHE A 12 21.82 -3.83 9.73
N LEU A 13 22.36 -5.05 9.78
CA LEU A 13 21.55 -6.27 9.69
C LEU A 13 20.94 -6.71 11.04
N GLY A 14 21.56 -6.33 12.15
CA GLY A 14 21.24 -6.86 13.48
C GLY A 14 21.65 -8.32 13.70
N ILE A 15 22.44 -8.92 12.80
CA ILE A 15 22.92 -10.32 12.87
C ILE A 15 24.41 -10.42 12.57
N ASN A 16 25.02 -11.53 12.98
CA ASN A 16 26.42 -11.84 12.71
C ASN A 16 26.57 -12.86 11.59
N LEU A 17 27.18 -12.45 10.48
CA LEU A 17 27.40 -13.34 9.32
C LEU A 17 28.78 -14.01 9.36
N SER A 18 28.82 -15.27 8.94
CA SER A 18 30.04 -16.00 8.64
C SER A 18 30.72 -15.47 7.37
N HIS A 19 32.05 -15.58 7.31
CA HIS A 19 32.88 -15.06 6.21
C HIS A 19 34.14 -15.92 5.94
N HIS A 20 33.97 -17.24 6.02
CA HIS A 20 35.07 -18.21 5.94
C HIS A 20 35.42 -18.63 4.49
N SER A 21 34.46 -18.53 3.57
CA SER A 21 34.62 -18.86 2.14
C SER A 21 34.83 -17.61 1.29
N GLU A 22 35.31 -17.79 0.05
CA GLU A 22 35.44 -16.67 -0.91
C GLU A 22 34.08 -16.01 -1.19
N ILE A 23 33.00 -16.79 -1.31
CA ILE A 23 31.64 -16.29 -1.56
C ILE A 23 31.13 -15.48 -0.37
N SER A 24 31.29 -16.00 0.86
CA SER A 24 30.87 -15.27 2.06
C SER A 24 31.70 -14.01 2.33
N GLN A 25 32.98 -13.99 1.92
CA GLN A 25 33.79 -12.77 1.93
C GLN A 25 33.30 -11.74 0.89
N ALA A 26 32.96 -12.18 -0.33
CA ALA A 26 32.35 -11.33 -1.35
C ALA A 26 31.03 -10.72 -0.86
N ARG A 27 30.17 -11.53 -0.20
CA ARG A 27 28.94 -11.05 0.47
C ARG A 27 29.23 -9.95 1.47
N MET A 28 30.17 -10.17 2.39
CA MET A 28 30.51 -9.18 3.40
C MET A 28 31.07 -7.87 2.80
N ASN A 29 31.89 -7.97 1.76
CA ASN A 29 32.41 -6.78 1.07
C ASN A 29 31.32 -6.02 0.33
N ALA A 30 30.43 -6.73 -0.36
CA ALA A 30 29.31 -6.14 -1.07
C ALA A 30 28.36 -5.40 -0.12
N LEU A 31 28.04 -6.00 1.03
CA LEU A 31 27.21 -5.36 2.06
C LEU A 31 27.83 -4.06 2.56
N ARG A 32 29.14 -4.05 2.86
CA ARG A 32 29.86 -2.84 3.30
C ARG A 32 29.79 -1.72 2.28
N GLU A 33 29.95 -2.05 1.00
CA GLU A 33 29.93 -1.04 -0.05
C GLU A 33 28.53 -0.45 -0.25
N ALA A 34 27.49 -1.28 -0.11
CA ALA A 34 26.12 -0.85 -0.29
C ALA A 34 25.60 0.05 0.84
N ILE A 35 25.98 -0.22 2.11
CA ILE A 35 25.50 0.53 3.29
C ILE A 35 26.15 1.92 3.43
N ARG A 36 27.24 2.21 2.72
CA ARG A 36 27.97 3.50 2.80
C ARG A 36 27.26 4.69 2.14
N GLY A 37 26.10 4.49 1.50
CA GLY A 37 25.37 5.58 0.87
C GLY A 37 24.43 6.31 1.82
N ASP A 38 24.29 7.62 1.63
CA ASP A 38 23.33 8.43 2.37
C ASP A 38 21.89 7.97 2.08
N VAL A 39 21.07 7.91 3.13
CA VAL A 39 19.62 7.74 3.02
C VAL A 39 18.98 9.11 3.03
N THR A 40 18.09 9.38 2.08
CA THR A 40 17.36 10.62 2.00
C THR A 40 16.46 10.75 3.24
N PRO A 41 16.57 11.84 4.02
CA PRO A 41 15.76 12.02 5.20
C PRO A 41 14.29 12.25 4.84
N THR A 42 13.39 11.85 5.75
CA THR A 42 11.96 12.18 5.70
C THR A 42 11.56 13.11 6.84
N SER A 43 10.40 13.75 6.72
CA SER A 43 9.81 14.50 7.84
C SER A 43 9.46 13.56 8.99
N LEU A 44 9.51 14.06 10.23
CA LEU A 44 9.16 13.29 11.43
C LEU A 44 7.71 13.52 11.85
N VAL A 45 7.08 12.49 12.42
CA VAL A 45 5.79 12.53 13.10
C VAL A 45 6.08 12.53 14.60
N SER A 46 5.57 13.52 15.32
CA SER A 46 5.85 13.70 16.75
C SER A 46 4.66 13.27 17.61
N PHE A 47 4.93 12.60 18.72
CA PHE A 47 3.97 12.29 19.78
C PHE A 47 4.38 13.04 21.04
N ASN A 48 3.41 13.62 21.75
CA ASN A 48 3.63 14.28 23.02
C ASN A 48 2.76 13.59 24.06
N SER A 49 3.35 13.09 25.13
CA SER A 49 2.61 12.41 26.20
C SER A 49 3.01 13.00 27.55
N SER A 50 2.02 13.39 28.34
CA SER A 50 2.18 13.85 29.72
C SER A 50 2.16 12.71 30.75
N GLY A 51 1.83 11.49 30.32
CA GLY A 51 1.71 10.30 31.15
C GLY A 51 0.33 10.10 31.78
N ILE A 52 -0.74 10.59 31.15
CA ILE A 52 -2.13 10.34 31.54
C ILE A 52 -2.57 8.99 30.99
N VAL A 53 -2.84 8.04 31.88
CA VAL A 53 -3.18 6.66 31.55
C VAL A 53 -4.65 6.39 31.88
N ALA A 54 -5.43 5.95 30.88
CA ALA A 54 -6.77 5.41 31.09
C ALA A 54 -6.74 3.88 31.15
N LEU A 55 -7.24 3.31 32.24
CA LEU A 55 -7.42 1.88 32.41
C LEU A 55 -8.89 1.53 32.15
N VAL A 56 -9.15 0.66 31.19
CA VAL A 56 -10.50 0.18 30.87
C VAL A 56 -10.62 -1.27 31.30
N GLY A 57 -11.62 -1.62 32.12
CA GLY A 57 -11.87 -3.02 32.45
C GLY A 57 -12.62 -3.24 33.76
N PRO A 58 -12.60 -4.48 34.30
CA PRO A 58 -13.19 -4.78 35.61
C PRO A 58 -12.51 -3.99 36.73
N LEU A 59 -13.28 -3.42 37.63
CA LEU A 59 -12.81 -2.53 38.69
C LEU A 59 -11.71 -3.18 39.56
N PRO A 60 -11.84 -4.43 40.07
CA PRO A 60 -10.80 -5.02 40.91
C PRO A 60 -9.46 -5.14 40.20
N SER A 61 -9.47 -5.53 38.92
CA SER A 61 -8.27 -5.67 38.10
C SER A 61 -7.63 -4.32 37.80
N ALA A 62 -8.43 -3.31 37.45
CA ALA A 62 -7.93 -1.96 37.18
C ALA A 62 -7.26 -1.35 38.42
N LEU A 63 -7.86 -1.50 39.60
CA LEU A 63 -7.28 -0.99 40.86
C LEU A 63 -5.94 -1.66 41.18
N GLN A 64 -5.84 -2.98 40.99
CA GLN A 64 -4.60 -3.72 41.21
C GLN A 64 -3.47 -3.23 40.28
N VAL A 65 -3.78 -2.91 39.03
CA VAL A 65 -2.79 -2.36 38.10
C VAL A 65 -2.37 -0.95 38.52
N VAL A 66 -3.31 -0.09 38.94
CA VAL A 66 -3.00 1.26 39.43
C VAL A 66 -2.05 1.22 40.62
N GLU A 67 -2.19 0.25 41.53
CA GLU A 67 -1.26 0.06 42.66
C GLU A 67 0.18 -0.23 42.21
N GLY A 68 0.35 -0.89 41.05
CA GLY A 68 1.64 -1.31 40.50
C GLY A 68 2.27 -0.35 39.48
N LEU A 69 1.53 0.64 38.95
CA LEU A 69 2.07 1.64 38.03
C LEU A 69 2.93 2.68 38.77
N ASP A 70 3.93 3.25 38.11
CA ASP A 70 4.84 4.26 38.68
C ASP A 70 4.10 5.50 39.24
N GLU A 71 4.65 6.14 40.28
CA GLU A 71 4.07 7.31 40.97
C GLU A 71 3.86 8.52 40.05
N ILE A 72 4.53 8.55 38.91
CA ILE A 72 4.59 9.70 38.00
C ILE A 72 3.37 9.77 37.05
N SER A 73 2.60 8.69 36.91
CA SER A 73 1.49 8.58 35.95
C SER A 73 0.16 9.01 36.56
N THR A 74 -0.56 9.92 35.88
CA THR A 74 -1.92 10.29 36.26
C THR A 74 -2.87 9.22 35.73
N CYS A 75 -3.63 8.56 36.62
CA CYS A 75 -4.47 7.42 36.23
C CYS A 75 -5.96 7.76 36.27
N VAL A 76 -6.68 7.25 35.28
CA VAL A 76 -8.14 7.28 35.19
C VAL A 76 -8.64 5.86 35.02
N VAL A 77 -9.63 5.44 35.79
CA VAL A 77 -10.24 4.11 35.66
C VAL A 77 -11.61 4.24 35.04
N ILE A 78 -11.83 3.53 33.94
CA ILE A 78 -13.13 3.32 33.31
C ILE A 78 -13.59 1.91 33.69
N ALA A 79 -14.35 1.84 34.78
CA ALA A 79 -14.81 0.60 35.38
C ALA A 79 -16.03 0.05 34.64
N THR A 80 -15.85 -1.12 34.01
CA THR A 80 -16.91 -1.81 33.24
C THR A 80 -17.89 -2.60 34.11
N ASP A 81 -17.61 -2.73 35.40
CA ASP A 81 -18.43 -3.36 36.43
C ASP A 81 -18.34 -2.62 37.79
N GLY A 82 -18.98 -3.16 38.83
CA GLY A 82 -18.80 -2.67 40.21
C GLY A 82 -19.57 -1.40 40.58
N GLY A 83 -20.28 -0.75 39.66
CA GLY A 83 -21.06 0.46 39.93
C GLY A 83 -22.18 0.70 38.92
N LYS A 84 -22.92 1.81 39.10
CA LYS A 84 -23.98 2.22 38.16
C LYS A 84 -23.37 2.97 36.99
N VAL A 85 -23.77 2.63 35.76
CA VAL A 85 -23.31 3.32 34.54
C VAL A 85 -23.58 4.82 34.66
N GLY A 86 -22.58 5.62 34.29
CA GLY A 86 -22.63 7.07 34.40
C GLY A 86 -22.35 7.59 35.81
N GLN A 87 -22.04 6.76 36.81
CA GLN A 87 -21.56 7.25 38.10
C GLN A 87 -20.06 7.56 38.01
N THR A 88 -19.61 8.60 38.72
CA THR A 88 -18.19 8.92 38.91
C THR A 88 -17.89 8.96 40.40
N GLU A 89 -16.74 8.40 40.79
CA GLU A 89 -16.21 8.48 42.15
C GLU A 89 -14.71 8.73 42.14
N THR A 90 -14.15 9.01 43.30
CA THR A 90 -12.72 9.24 43.48
C THR A 90 -12.22 8.37 44.61
N ARG A 91 -11.08 7.71 44.42
CA ARG A 91 -10.42 6.89 45.45
C ARG A 91 -8.97 7.32 45.63
N ASP A 92 -8.50 7.25 46.86
CA ASP A 92 -7.07 7.33 47.15
C ASP A 92 -6.47 5.93 47.06
N ILE A 93 -5.47 5.76 46.21
CA ILE A 93 -4.73 4.50 46.00
C ILE A 93 -3.25 4.83 46.13
N ASN A 94 -2.60 4.34 47.19
CA ASN A 94 -1.19 4.63 47.49
C ASN A 94 -0.84 6.14 47.45
N GLY A 95 -1.72 7.00 47.98
CA GLY A 95 -1.51 8.46 48.00
C GLY A 95 -1.83 9.17 46.69
N ARG A 96 -2.40 8.47 45.70
CA ARG A 96 -2.83 9.03 44.42
C ARG A 96 -4.34 9.13 44.38
N THR A 97 -4.84 10.30 44.00
CA THR A 97 -6.27 10.53 43.77
C THR A 97 -6.64 10.01 42.38
N VAL A 98 -7.42 8.94 42.32
CA VAL A 98 -7.79 8.25 41.07
C VAL A 98 -9.27 8.47 40.81
N ALA A 99 -9.59 9.01 39.64
CA ALA A 99 -10.96 9.14 39.16
C ALA A 99 -11.44 7.80 38.60
N ILE A 100 -12.63 7.36 39.03
CA ILE A 100 -13.26 6.13 38.59
C ILE A 100 -14.60 6.50 37.95
N ILE A 101 -14.76 6.15 36.68
CA ILE A 101 -15.97 6.39 35.91
C ILE A 101 -16.57 5.04 35.56
N PHE A 102 -17.81 4.81 35.99
CA PHE A 102 -18.51 3.54 35.73
C PHE A 102 -19.22 3.57 34.39
N GLY A 103 -18.91 2.61 33.52
CA GLY A 103 -19.50 2.51 32.20
C GLY A 103 -18.65 1.70 31.24
N ARG A 104 -19.22 1.39 30.08
CA ARG A 104 -18.49 0.79 28.97
C ARG A 104 -18.27 1.85 27.89
N PRO A 105 -17.03 2.03 27.38
CA PRO A 105 -16.79 2.89 26.24
C PRO A 105 -17.69 2.52 25.06
N THR A 106 -18.31 3.53 24.44
CA THR A 106 -19.03 3.37 23.17
C THR A 106 -18.11 3.57 21.97
N SER A 107 -17.08 4.39 22.13
CA SER A 107 -16.02 4.58 21.14
C SER A 107 -14.69 4.87 21.82
N ILE A 108 -13.64 4.43 21.15
CA ILE A 108 -12.26 4.80 21.44
C ILE A 108 -11.55 5.00 20.10
N SER A 109 -10.78 6.07 19.99
CA SER A 109 -9.96 6.36 18.82
C SER A 109 -8.79 7.24 19.23
N GLY A 110 -7.69 7.15 18.49
CA GLY A 110 -6.54 8.01 18.71
C GLY A 110 -5.24 7.24 18.73
N TYR A 111 -4.24 7.86 19.32
CA TYR A 111 -2.86 7.39 19.38
C TYR A 111 -2.18 8.03 20.60
N LEU A 112 -0.94 7.63 20.87
CA LEU A 112 -0.14 8.14 21.99
C LEU A 112 -0.18 9.67 22.10
N GLY A 113 -0.69 10.16 23.24
CA GLY A 113 -0.85 11.59 23.49
C GLY A 113 -2.19 12.19 23.07
N ASN A 114 -3.06 11.41 22.41
CA ASN A 114 -4.29 11.92 21.83
C ASN A 114 -5.37 10.83 21.67
N PHE A 115 -5.67 10.09 22.73
CA PHE A 115 -6.82 9.18 22.77
C PHE A 115 -8.08 9.92 23.20
N GLU A 116 -9.12 9.76 22.39
CA GLU A 116 -10.49 10.15 22.70
C GLU A 116 -11.29 8.92 23.09
N ILE A 117 -11.91 8.97 24.28
CA ILE A 117 -12.77 7.90 24.79
C ILE A 117 -14.14 8.49 25.11
N THR A 118 -15.19 7.87 24.57
CA THR A 118 -16.58 8.29 24.78
C THR A 118 -17.33 7.25 25.59
N LEU A 119 -18.14 7.71 26.55
CA LEU A 119 -19.03 6.90 27.38
C LEU A 119 -20.47 7.33 27.16
N SER A 120 -21.40 6.38 27.08
CA SER A 120 -22.83 6.70 27.05
C SER A 120 -23.39 6.93 28.45
N ARG A 121 -24.17 7.99 28.63
CA ARG A 121 -24.94 8.28 29.85
C ARG A 121 -26.40 8.58 29.51
N GLU A 122 -27.27 8.57 30.52
CA GLU A 122 -28.69 8.91 30.38
C GLU A 122 -28.93 10.32 29.79
N GLU A 123 -28.02 11.27 30.05
CA GLU A 123 -28.11 12.67 29.60
C GLU A 123 -27.41 12.92 28.24
N GLY A 124 -26.84 11.88 27.62
CA GLY A 124 -26.06 11.95 26.39
C GLY A 124 -24.64 11.41 26.56
N ASP A 125 -23.94 11.26 25.44
CA ASP A 125 -22.56 10.76 25.44
C ASP A 125 -21.59 11.82 26.00
N ILE A 126 -20.60 11.37 26.78
CA ILE A 126 -19.57 12.22 27.38
C ILE A 126 -18.17 11.76 26.98
N GLY A 127 -17.29 12.71 26.66
CA GLY A 127 -15.86 12.46 26.51
C GLY A 127 -15.18 12.35 27.87
N VAL A 128 -14.38 11.30 28.08
CA VAL A 128 -13.73 11.03 29.38
C VAL A 128 -12.80 12.17 29.78
N ALA A 129 -11.92 12.63 28.88
CA ALA A 129 -10.96 13.68 29.18
C ALA A 129 -11.63 15.02 29.53
N ALA A 130 -12.66 15.40 28.76
CA ALA A 130 -13.46 16.61 29.02
C ALA A 130 -14.18 16.53 30.38
N SER A 131 -14.69 15.35 30.76
CA SER A 131 -15.34 15.15 32.07
C SER A 131 -14.39 15.34 33.27
N MET A 132 -13.09 15.21 33.02
CA MET A 132 -12.03 15.36 34.01
C MET A 132 -11.36 16.73 33.99
N GLY A 133 -11.71 17.59 33.03
CA GLY A 133 -11.05 18.88 32.84
C GLY A 133 -9.56 18.74 32.54
N LEU A 134 -9.17 17.69 31.80
CA LEU A 134 -7.79 17.52 31.35
C LEU A 134 -7.42 18.63 30.37
N ALA A 135 -6.17 19.11 30.44
CA ALA A 135 -5.66 20.04 29.44
C ALA A 135 -5.67 19.35 28.06
N ASP A 136 -6.11 20.07 27.03
CA ASP A 136 -6.23 19.60 25.64
C ASP A 136 -7.22 18.43 25.41
N ASP A 137 -8.06 18.08 26.40
CA ASP A 137 -9.12 17.06 26.31
C ASP A 137 -8.65 15.69 25.77
N ALA A 138 -7.40 15.30 26.03
CA ALA A 138 -6.80 14.06 25.54
C ALA A 138 -6.30 13.12 26.66
N ILE A 139 -6.38 11.81 26.40
CA ILE A 139 -5.72 10.77 27.19
C ILE A 139 -4.45 10.35 26.46
N ASP A 140 -3.33 10.21 27.17
CA ASP A 140 -2.07 9.90 26.50
C ASP A 140 -1.95 8.42 26.14
N VAL A 141 -2.36 7.55 27.06
CA VAL A 141 -2.14 6.09 26.99
C VAL A 141 -3.39 5.36 27.45
N VAL A 142 -3.71 4.23 26.80
CA VAL A 142 -4.83 3.38 27.17
C VAL A 142 -4.35 1.96 27.46
N LEU A 143 -4.76 1.44 28.62
CA LEU A 143 -4.60 0.05 28.99
C LEU A 143 -5.98 -0.61 29.07
N ASP A 144 -6.30 -1.42 28.07
CA ASP A 144 -7.56 -2.16 27.97
C ASP A 144 -7.41 -3.57 28.55
N LEU A 145 -7.90 -3.73 29.77
CA LEU A 145 -7.90 -4.99 30.52
C LEU A 145 -9.04 -5.94 30.11
N SER A 146 -9.83 -5.57 29.10
CA SER A 146 -10.91 -6.41 28.58
C SER A 146 -10.35 -7.65 27.88
N ARG A 147 -11.07 -8.78 27.99
CA ARG A 147 -10.72 -10.00 27.23
C ARG A 147 -10.92 -9.82 25.72
N GLU A 148 -11.97 -9.07 25.36
CA GLU A 148 -12.22 -8.59 24.00
C GLU A 148 -11.83 -7.11 23.98
N PRO A 149 -10.74 -6.73 23.30
CA PRO A 149 -10.31 -5.34 23.25
C PRO A 149 -11.30 -4.47 22.48
N LEU A 150 -11.35 -3.20 22.84
CA LEU A 150 -12.15 -2.19 22.16
C LEU A 150 -11.62 -1.86 20.75
N LEU A 151 -10.31 -1.94 20.53
CA LEU A 151 -9.71 -1.81 19.21
C LEU A 151 -9.33 -3.20 18.65
N THR A 152 -9.79 -3.48 17.43
CA THR A 152 -9.66 -4.81 16.81
C THR A 152 -8.74 -4.84 15.59
N GLN A 153 -8.11 -3.71 15.26
CA GLN A 153 -7.12 -3.64 14.19
C GLN A 153 -5.93 -4.57 14.46
N ASP A 154 -5.35 -5.13 13.38
CA ASP A 154 -4.23 -6.08 13.45
C ASP A 154 -3.00 -5.46 14.15
N VAL A 155 -2.75 -4.17 13.88
CA VAL A 155 -1.67 -3.39 14.51
C VAL A 155 -2.28 -2.24 15.28
N LEU A 156 -2.20 -2.31 16.61
CA LEU A 156 -2.80 -1.35 17.53
C LEU A 156 -2.06 0.01 17.51
N PRO A 157 -2.76 1.13 17.76
CA PRO A 157 -2.11 2.43 17.83
C PRO A 157 -1.04 2.45 18.92
N VAL A 158 0.07 3.14 18.67
CA VAL A 158 1.08 3.40 19.70
C VAL A 158 0.39 4.00 20.93
N GLY A 159 0.68 3.46 22.12
CA GLY A 159 0.07 3.89 23.38
C GLY A 159 -1.25 3.21 23.74
N TYR A 160 -1.77 2.29 22.92
CA TYR A 160 -2.89 1.42 23.28
C TYR A 160 -2.41 -0.01 23.54
N PHE A 161 -2.67 -0.52 24.74
CA PHE A 161 -2.26 -1.85 25.19
C PHE A 161 -3.48 -2.70 25.51
N ALA A 162 -3.51 -3.94 25.03
CA ALA A 162 -4.61 -4.87 25.26
C ALA A 162 -4.08 -6.27 25.60
N PRO A 163 -3.72 -6.55 26.87
CA PRO A 163 -3.17 -7.84 27.29
C PRO A 163 -4.18 -9.00 27.23
N ARG A 164 -5.48 -8.76 27.07
CA ARG A 164 -6.52 -9.81 26.88
C ARG A 164 -6.58 -10.86 28.01
N GLY A 165 -6.14 -10.50 29.21
CA GLY A 165 -6.07 -11.39 30.36
C GLY A 165 -4.80 -12.27 30.43
N ASP A 166 -3.83 -12.04 29.55
CA ASP A 166 -2.48 -12.58 29.65
C ASP A 166 -1.66 -11.76 30.65
N ASN A 167 -1.10 -12.44 31.65
CA ASN A 167 -0.35 -11.80 32.73
C ASN A 167 1.03 -11.31 32.29
N ASP A 168 1.70 -12.03 31.38
CA ASP A 168 3.03 -11.66 30.89
C ASP A 168 2.89 -10.44 29.98
N ALA A 169 1.88 -10.44 29.11
CA ALA A 169 1.55 -9.28 28.28
C ALA A 169 1.17 -8.05 29.13
N LEU A 170 0.44 -8.24 30.23
CA LEU A 170 0.10 -7.15 31.16
C LEU A 170 1.35 -6.57 31.83
N LEU A 171 2.28 -7.41 32.27
CA LEU A 171 3.52 -6.95 32.89
C LEU A 171 4.37 -6.15 31.91
N ILE A 172 4.52 -6.64 30.68
CA ILE A 172 5.22 -5.94 29.58
C ILE A 172 4.54 -4.60 29.31
N ALA A 173 3.21 -4.57 29.18
CA ALA A 173 2.46 -3.34 28.96
C ALA A 173 2.72 -2.31 30.08
N CYS A 174 2.65 -2.70 31.34
CA CYS A 174 2.91 -1.79 32.47
C CYS A 174 4.34 -1.21 32.46
N GLN A 175 5.34 -2.01 32.07
CA GLN A 175 6.71 -1.53 31.89
C GLN A 175 6.78 -0.50 30.76
N SER A 176 6.24 -0.84 29.57
CA SER A 176 6.21 0.07 28.42
C SER A 176 5.49 1.37 28.71
N ILE A 177 4.35 1.34 29.40
CA ILE A 177 3.57 2.54 29.77
C ILE A 177 4.43 3.54 30.55
N SER A 178 5.33 3.06 31.40
CA SER A 178 6.19 3.91 32.23
C SER A 178 7.23 4.67 31.38
N ASP A 179 7.64 4.10 30.25
CA ASP A 179 8.58 4.72 29.31
C ASP A 179 7.90 5.68 28.30
N LEU A 180 6.57 5.73 28.28
CA LEU A 180 5.78 6.51 27.31
C LEU A 180 5.46 7.94 27.77
N LYS A 181 6.26 8.52 28.68
CA LYS A 181 6.16 9.94 29.08
C LYS A 181 7.24 10.77 28.40
N GLY A 182 6.84 11.81 27.66
CA GLY A 182 7.75 12.72 26.99
C GLY A 182 7.41 12.97 25.52
N GLN A 183 8.44 13.28 24.74
CA GLN A 183 8.34 13.54 23.31
C GLN A 183 8.96 12.40 22.53
N PHE A 184 8.21 11.86 21.58
CA PHE A 184 8.65 10.76 20.73
C PHE A 184 8.53 11.16 19.28
N GLN A 185 9.37 10.57 18.43
CA GLN A 185 9.32 10.83 17.01
C GLN A 185 9.50 9.55 16.24
N LYS A 186 8.80 9.46 15.11
CA LYS A 186 9.02 8.41 14.10
C LYS A 186 9.14 9.04 12.72
N PRO A 187 9.77 8.35 11.75
CA PRO A 187 9.72 8.77 10.35
C PRO A 187 8.28 8.85 9.84
N ARG A 188 8.00 9.85 8.99
CA ARG A 188 6.83 9.77 8.11
C ARG A 188 7.20 8.77 7.01
N TYR A 189 6.59 7.59 7.07
CA TYR A 189 6.87 6.48 6.15
C TYR A 189 6.12 6.54 4.83
N VAL A 190 4.96 7.19 4.79
CA VAL A 190 4.07 7.19 3.62
C VAL A 190 3.76 8.61 3.18
N LEU A 191 3.91 8.87 1.89
CA LEU A 191 3.50 10.12 1.23
C LEU A 191 2.37 9.83 0.24
N TYR A 192 1.41 10.76 0.14
CA TYR A 192 0.25 10.64 -0.74
C TYR A 192 0.21 11.75 -1.79
N ASN A 193 0.16 11.34 -3.07
CA ASN A 193 -0.10 12.22 -4.21
C ASN A 193 -1.51 11.94 -4.77
N ALA A 194 -2.43 12.88 -4.53
CA ALA A 194 -3.81 12.77 -4.96
C ALA A 194 -3.99 12.86 -6.49
N ASP A 195 -3.08 13.51 -7.21
CA ASP A 195 -3.25 13.82 -8.64
C ASP A 195 -3.17 12.57 -9.52
N ILE A 196 -2.43 11.55 -9.06
CA ILE A 196 -2.28 10.26 -9.73
C ILE A 196 -3.04 9.14 -9.01
N CYS A 197 -3.92 9.47 -8.06
CA CYS A 197 -4.66 8.49 -7.28
C CYS A 197 -5.82 7.90 -8.09
N ALA A 198 -5.95 6.57 -8.08
CA ALA A 198 -7.05 5.87 -8.74
C ALA A 198 -8.24 5.53 -7.82
N HIS A 199 -8.31 6.14 -6.63
CA HIS A 199 -9.33 5.82 -5.64
C HIS A 199 -10.74 6.24 -6.06
N GLY A 200 -10.86 7.38 -6.74
CA GLY A 200 -12.12 7.81 -7.32
C GLY A 200 -11.94 9.01 -8.24
N ALA A 201 -12.97 9.25 -9.05
CA ALA A 201 -13.07 10.43 -9.91
C ALA A 201 -14.53 10.69 -10.24
N ARG A 202 -14.98 11.96 -10.18
CA ARG A 202 -16.32 12.40 -10.58
C ARG A 202 -17.48 11.61 -9.93
N GLY A 203 -17.38 11.35 -8.63
CA GLY A 203 -18.35 10.61 -7.82
C GLY A 203 -18.27 9.09 -7.97
N ILE A 204 -17.39 8.57 -8.83
CA ILE A 204 -17.22 7.13 -9.05
C ILE A 204 -16.07 6.62 -8.17
N LYS A 205 -16.37 5.62 -7.34
CA LYS A 205 -15.37 4.89 -6.56
C LYS A 205 -14.62 3.90 -7.46
N GLY A 206 -13.30 3.82 -7.28
CA GLY A 206 -12.37 3.00 -8.03
C GLY A 206 -11.51 2.13 -7.12
N CYS A 207 -10.19 2.27 -7.21
CA CYS A 207 -9.21 1.43 -6.54
C CYS A 207 -9.27 1.56 -5.01
N ARG A 208 -9.24 0.43 -4.30
CA ARG A 208 -9.21 0.38 -2.83
C ARG A 208 -8.03 -0.37 -2.21
N ARG A 209 -7.08 -0.82 -3.04
CA ARG A 209 -5.98 -1.72 -2.64
C ARG A 209 -5.24 -1.28 -1.37
N CYS A 210 -4.95 0.02 -1.24
CA CYS A 210 -4.26 0.56 -0.07
C CYS A 210 -5.10 0.54 1.21
N LEU A 211 -6.42 0.80 1.11
CA LEU A 211 -7.35 0.76 2.22
C LEU A 211 -7.55 -0.68 2.70
N ASP A 212 -7.63 -1.63 1.76
CA ASP A 212 -7.94 -3.02 2.08
C ASP A 212 -6.71 -3.80 2.63
N VAL A 213 -5.51 -3.21 2.61
CA VAL A 213 -4.26 -3.86 3.05
C VAL A 213 -3.62 -3.19 4.28
N CYS A 214 -4.19 -2.11 4.81
CA CYS A 214 -3.60 -1.42 5.96
C CYS A 214 -4.00 -2.13 7.26
N PRO A 215 -3.09 -2.79 7.98
CA PRO A 215 -3.44 -3.46 9.25
C PRO A 215 -3.62 -2.50 10.43
N ALA A 216 -3.19 -1.24 10.29
CA ALA A 216 -3.25 -0.22 11.34
C ALA A 216 -4.45 0.73 11.17
N ASP A 217 -5.30 0.50 10.17
CA ASP A 217 -6.42 1.37 9.80
C ASP A 217 -6.05 2.86 9.65
N ALA A 218 -4.79 3.12 9.27
CA ALA A 218 -4.25 4.47 9.09
C ALA A 218 -4.75 5.17 7.81
N LEU A 219 -5.54 4.48 6.98
CA LEU A 219 -6.02 4.98 5.70
C LEU A 219 -7.54 4.98 5.68
N SER A 220 -8.13 6.10 5.25
CA SER A 220 -9.58 6.26 5.15
C SER A 220 -9.99 6.93 3.83
N SER A 221 -11.22 6.69 3.40
CA SER A 221 -11.77 7.27 2.16
C SER A 221 -12.41 8.63 2.44
N LEU A 222 -12.04 9.64 1.66
CA LEU A 222 -12.63 10.98 1.64
C LEU A 222 -13.39 11.20 0.32
N GLY A 223 -14.20 10.23 -0.06
CA GLY A 223 -14.94 10.24 -1.33
C GLY A 223 -14.06 9.81 -2.52
N GLU A 224 -13.51 10.76 -3.25
CA GLU A 224 -12.65 10.49 -4.43
C GLU A 224 -11.16 10.40 -4.08
N LYS A 225 -10.79 10.89 -2.89
CA LYS A 225 -9.42 10.85 -2.36
C LYS A 225 -9.37 9.96 -1.13
N ILE A 226 -8.16 9.72 -0.65
CA ILE A 226 -7.93 9.07 0.64
C ILE A 226 -7.23 10.06 1.60
N SER A 227 -7.31 9.77 2.90
CA SER A 227 -6.47 10.38 3.93
C SER A 227 -5.51 9.34 4.48
N VAL A 228 -4.33 9.82 4.89
CA VAL A 228 -3.33 9.04 5.63
C VAL A 228 -3.18 9.67 7.01
N GLU A 229 -3.59 8.96 8.06
CA GLU A 229 -3.34 9.38 9.43
C GLU A 229 -1.92 8.95 9.82
N THR A 230 -1.00 9.92 9.83
CA THR A 230 0.43 9.64 9.99
C THR A 230 0.78 9.13 11.38
N HIS A 231 0.01 9.47 12.41
CA HIS A 231 0.24 8.95 13.77
C HIS A 231 -0.12 7.47 13.88
N LEU A 232 -1.18 7.03 13.19
CA LEU A 232 -1.58 5.62 13.07
C LEU A 232 -0.73 4.83 12.07
N CYS A 233 0.04 5.46 11.19
CA CYS A 233 0.85 4.72 10.20
C CYS A 233 2.10 4.09 10.83
N HIS A 234 2.17 2.76 10.96
CA HIS A 234 3.34 2.06 11.51
C HIS A 234 4.50 1.84 10.52
N GLY A 235 4.34 2.20 9.24
CA GLY A 235 5.42 2.03 8.25
C GLY A 235 5.46 0.65 7.59
N LEU A 236 4.42 -0.17 7.73
CA LEU A 236 4.36 -1.54 7.18
C LEU A 236 4.46 -1.64 5.64
N GLY A 237 4.30 -0.52 4.92
CA GLY A 237 4.63 -0.40 3.50
C GLY A 237 3.67 -1.07 2.51
N ALA A 238 2.82 -2.02 2.93
CA ALA A 238 1.95 -2.77 2.00
C ALA A 238 1.00 -1.87 1.15
N CYS A 239 0.60 -0.71 1.67
CA CYS A 239 -0.20 0.26 0.93
C CYS A 239 0.58 0.93 -0.22
N THR A 240 1.89 1.14 -0.07
CA THR A 240 2.76 1.74 -1.10
C THR A 240 3.12 0.70 -2.15
N SER A 241 3.40 -0.55 -1.76
CA SER A 241 3.69 -1.65 -2.68
C SER A 241 2.46 -2.09 -3.48
N SER A 242 1.26 -2.06 -2.90
CA SER A 242 0.01 -2.38 -3.60
C SER A 242 -0.54 -1.23 -4.46
N CYS A 243 -0.10 0.01 -4.21
CA CYS A 243 -0.55 1.18 -4.97
C CYS A 243 -0.04 1.12 -6.42
N PRO A 244 -0.92 0.96 -7.43
CA PRO A 244 -0.49 0.65 -8.79
C PRO A 244 -0.04 1.87 -9.60
N THR A 245 -0.48 3.07 -9.19
CA THR A 245 -0.10 4.33 -9.83
C THR A 245 1.13 4.96 -9.21
N GLY A 246 1.57 4.51 -8.03
CA GLY A 246 2.59 5.20 -7.24
C GLY A 246 2.05 6.41 -6.46
N ALA A 247 0.71 6.59 -6.38
CA ALA A 247 0.10 7.65 -5.56
C ALA A 247 0.45 7.57 -4.07
N LEU A 248 0.84 6.39 -3.57
CA LEU A 248 1.43 6.23 -2.25
C LEU A 248 2.89 5.80 -2.45
N SER A 249 3.83 6.56 -1.89
CA SER A 249 5.25 6.23 -1.90
C SER A 249 5.76 5.98 -0.48
N TYR A 250 6.72 5.06 -0.37
CA TYR A 250 7.46 4.82 0.86
C TYR A 250 8.61 5.82 0.93
N SER A 251 8.74 6.54 2.03
CA SER A 251 9.66 7.70 2.12
C SER A 251 10.91 7.45 2.95
N TYR A 252 11.03 6.35 3.69
CA TYR A 252 12.22 6.08 4.50
C TYR A 252 12.49 4.58 4.72
N PRO A 253 13.53 4.02 4.08
CA PRO A 253 14.24 4.61 2.94
C PRO A 253 13.28 4.81 1.75
N ASN A 254 13.54 5.81 0.90
CA ASN A 254 12.76 5.95 -0.32
C ASN A 254 13.18 4.91 -1.38
N ARG A 255 12.41 4.81 -2.46
CA ARG A 255 12.61 3.79 -3.50
C ARG A 255 13.95 3.96 -4.22
N ALA A 256 14.33 5.19 -4.53
CA ALA A 256 15.57 5.55 -5.19
C ALA A 256 16.79 5.08 -4.38
N ASP A 257 16.76 5.28 -3.07
CA ASP A 257 17.81 4.87 -2.14
C ASP A 257 17.89 3.35 -2.06
N SER A 258 16.74 2.66 -1.87
CA SER A 258 16.69 1.20 -1.88
C SER A 258 17.25 0.63 -3.17
N LEU A 259 16.85 1.15 -4.35
CA LEU A 259 17.37 0.69 -5.64
C LEU A 259 18.88 0.93 -5.77
N ASN A 260 19.39 2.08 -5.32
CA ASN A 260 20.82 2.38 -5.37
C ASN A 260 21.64 1.47 -4.46
N GLN A 261 21.14 1.17 -3.26
CA GLN A 261 21.78 0.23 -2.34
C GLN A 261 21.77 -1.19 -2.90
N LEU A 262 20.62 -1.67 -3.37
CA LEU A 262 20.46 -3.02 -3.93
C LEU A 262 21.26 -3.22 -5.22
N ARG A 263 21.30 -2.23 -6.10
CA ARG A 263 22.15 -2.27 -7.29
C ARG A 263 23.62 -2.38 -6.93
N ARG A 264 24.09 -1.60 -5.94
CA ARG A 264 25.48 -1.63 -5.47
C ARG A 264 25.83 -2.97 -4.83
N VAL A 265 24.98 -3.51 -3.95
CA VAL A 265 25.26 -4.79 -3.27
C VAL A 265 25.34 -5.93 -4.29
N ILE A 266 24.41 -5.98 -5.25
CA ILE A 266 24.39 -7.04 -6.28
C ILE A 266 25.60 -6.90 -7.21
N ALA A 267 25.87 -5.70 -7.73
CA ALA A 267 27.01 -5.47 -8.62
C ALA A 267 28.34 -5.80 -7.94
N SER A 268 28.56 -5.31 -6.72
CA SER A 268 29.79 -5.56 -5.96
C SER A 268 30.01 -7.04 -5.66
N PHE A 269 28.94 -7.80 -5.38
CA PHE A 269 29.04 -9.24 -5.19
C PHE A 269 29.47 -9.96 -6.47
N ARG A 270 28.83 -9.63 -7.59
CA ARG A 270 29.12 -10.24 -8.91
C ARG A 270 30.50 -9.90 -9.46
N GLU A 271 31.08 -8.77 -9.06
CA GLU A 271 32.47 -8.42 -9.41
C GLU A 271 33.52 -9.28 -8.68
N GLN A 272 33.14 -9.90 -7.56
CA GLN A 272 34.05 -10.63 -6.68
C GLN A 272 33.90 -12.16 -6.77
N THR A 273 32.80 -12.67 -7.33
CA THR A 273 32.56 -14.11 -7.47
C THR A 273 31.74 -14.43 -8.72
N SER A 274 31.91 -15.63 -9.27
CA SER A 274 31.08 -16.16 -10.35
C SER A 274 29.70 -16.62 -9.88
N ALA A 275 29.50 -16.78 -8.57
CA ALA A 275 28.20 -17.12 -8.01
C ALA A 275 27.20 -15.95 -8.21
N ALA A 276 25.97 -16.27 -8.61
CA ALA A 276 24.89 -15.28 -8.65
C ALA A 276 24.23 -15.16 -7.28
N PRO A 277 23.96 -13.95 -6.77
CA PRO A 277 23.40 -13.78 -5.45
C PRO A 277 21.89 -14.07 -5.41
N ASN A 278 21.43 -14.63 -4.31
CA ASN A 278 20.01 -14.59 -3.93
C ASN A 278 19.83 -13.47 -2.90
N ILE A 279 18.83 -12.62 -3.07
CA ILE A 279 18.51 -11.57 -2.09
C ILE A 279 17.50 -12.11 -1.09
N LEU A 280 17.77 -11.98 0.20
CA LEU A 280 16.83 -12.31 1.27
C LEU A 280 16.42 -11.03 2.01
N PHE A 281 15.22 -10.54 1.75
CA PHE A 281 14.64 -9.44 2.52
C PHE A 281 14.09 -9.94 3.85
N PHE A 282 14.43 -9.24 4.92
CA PHE A 282 13.87 -9.44 6.26
C PHE A 282 13.70 -8.07 6.92
N GLY A 283 12.75 -7.93 7.84
CA GLY A 283 12.45 -6.67 8.49
C GLY A 283 11.64 -6.88 9.76
N GLY A 284 11.00 -5.83 10.26
CA GLY A 284 10.32 -5.86 11.54
C GLY A 284 11.29 -5.80 12.72
N GLU A 285 10.72 -5.76 13.92
CA GLU A 285 11.48 -5.76 15.18
C GLU A 285 12.07 -7.14 15.46
N GLU A 286 11.32 -8.21 15.13
CA GLU A 286 11.72 -9.59 15.43
C GLU A 286 12.63 -10.21 14.35
N GLY A 287 12.63 -9.66 13.12
CA GLY A 287 13.37 -10.22 11.99
C GLY A 287 14.86 -10.49 12.26
N PRO A 288 15.64 -9.54 12.82
CA PRO A 288 17.03 -9.81 13.18
C PRO A 288 17.20 -10.93 14.22
N THR A 289 16.35 -10.95 15.25
CA THR A 289 16.39 -11.95 16.33
C THR A 289 16.09 -13.34 15.76
N GLU A 290 15.01 -13.46 15.00
CA GLU A 290 14.59 -14.71 14.36
C GLU A 290 15.65 -15.21 13.37
N LEU A 291 16.12 -14.37 12.45
CA LEU A 291 17.13 -14.76 11.47
C LEU A 291 18.48 -15.11 12.13
N SER A 292 18.84 -14.47 13.24
CA SER A 292 20.06 -14.80 13.98
C SER A 292 20.05 -16.24 14.50
N ALA A 293 18.88 -16.82 14.78
CA ALA A 293 18.76 -18.21 15.22
C ALA A 293 19.09 -19.22 14.11
N ALA A 294 18.85 -18.86 12.85
CA ALA A 294 19.07 -19.69 11.67
C ALA A 294 20.27 -19.24 10.80
N VAL A 295 21.06 -18.27 11.27
CA VAL A 295 22.12 -17.63 10.47
C VAL A 295 23.22 -18.59 10.00
N ASN A 296 23.45 -19.68 10.75
CA ASN A 296 24.43 -20.70 10.39
C ASN A 296 23.99 -21.55 9.19
N ASP A 297 22.68 -21.63 8.94
CA ASP A 297 22.08 -22.36 7.83
C ASP A 297 21.90 -21.46 6.60
N LEU A 298 22.33 -20.20 6.66
CA LEU A 298 22.25 -19.25 5.56
C LEU A 298 23.35 -19.51 4.52
N PRO A 299 23.00 -19.90 3.27
CA PRO A 299 23.98 -20.17 2.22
C PRO A 299 24.85 -18.94 1.91
N ASP A 300 26.10 -19.16 1.49
CA ASP A 300 27.07 -18.08 1.28
C ASP A 300 26.68 -17.12 0.15
N GLU A 301 25.97 -17.62 -0.87
CA GLU A 301 25.45 -16.84 -2.00
C GLU A 301 24.22 -15.98 -1.66
N VAL A 302 23.63 -16.18 -0.48
CA VAL A 302 22.46 -15.40 -0.05
C VAL A 302 22.94 -14.12 0.62
N ILE A 303 22.50 -12.98 0.08
CA ILE A 303 22.70 -11.65 0.64
C ILE A 303 21.45 -11.28 1.46
N PRO A 304 21.51 -11.34 2.80
CA PRO A 304 20.43 -10.83 3.64
C PRO A 304 20.42 -9.30 3.58
N TRP A 305 19.24 -8.73 3.43
CA TRP A 305 19.03 -7.30 3.31
C TRP A 305 17.92 -6.83 4.25
N LYS A 306 18.29 -6.10 5.30
CA LYS A 306 17.34 -5.57 6.27
C LYS A 306 16.52 -4.44 5.64
N VAL A 307 15.22 -4.50 5.82
CA VAL A 307 14.26 -3.43 5.53
C VAL A 307 13.54 -3.05 6.81
N GLU A 308 12.93 -1.86 6.85
CA GLU A 308 12.08 -1.47 7.99
C GLU A 308 10.95 -2.51 8.17
N GLU A 309 10.23 -2.76 7.09
CA GLU A 309 9.07 -3.65 7.06
C GLU A 309 9.00 -4.39 5.73
N LEU A 310 8.62 -5.66 5.72
CA LEU A 310 8.60 -6.47 4.48
C LEU A 310 7.71 -5.87 3.40
N GLY A 311 6.58 -5.26 3.78
CA GLY A 311 5.68 -4.63 2.82
C GLY A 311 6.25 -3.36 2.17
N SER A 312 7.36 -2.81 2.67
CA SER A 312 8.03 -1.63 2.09
C SER A 312 8.73 -1.92 0.76
N VAL A 313 9.08 -3.19 0.50
CA VAL A 313 9.68 -3.62 -0.76
C VAL A 313 8.62 -4.27 -1.66
N GLY A 314 8.22 -3.53 -2.69
CA GLY A 314 7.22 -3.99 -3.65
C GLY A 314 7.80 -4.70 -4.88
N PRO A 315 6.93 -5.17 -5.78
CA PRO A 315 7.32 -5.90 -6.98
C PRO A 315 8.26 -5.14 -7.91
N GLU A 316 8.21 -3.80 -7.91
CA GLU A 316 9.14 -3.00 -8.68
C GLU A 316 10.58 -3.20 -8.20
N ILE A 317 10.79 -3.35 -6.89
CA ILE A 317 12.11 -3.59 -6.29
C ILE A 317 12.54 -5.04 -6.54
N TRP A 318 11.63 -6.01 -6.40
CA TRP A 318 11.96 -7.43 -6.64
C TRP A 318 12.41 -7.68 -8.09
N LEU A 319 11.65 -7.15 -9.06
CA LEU A 319 12.02 -7.23 -10.47
C LEU A 319 13.33 -6.50 -10.75
N SER A 320 13.58 -5.36 -10.09
CA SER A 320 14.86 -4.65 -10.20
C SER A 320 16.03 -5.48 -9.68
N CYS A 321 15.91 -6.17 -8.55
CA CYS A 321 16.95 -7.08 -8.07
C CYS A 321 17.29 -8.16 -9.11
N LEU A 322 16.27 -8.78 -9.73
CA LEU A 322 16.50 -9.75 -10.81
C LEU A 322 17.22 -9.10 -12.02
N ALA A 323 16.80 -7.90 -12.42
CA ALA A 323 17.43 -7.15 -13.51
C ALA A 323 18.87 -6.69 -13.19
N TYR A 324 19.19 -6.47 -11.90
CA TYR A 324 20.55 -6.19 -11.46
C TYR A 324 21.45 -7.44 -11.44
N GLY A 325 20.89 -8.63 -11.68
CA GLY A 325 21.63 -9.88 -11.74
C GLY A 325 21.49 -10.77 -10.50
N ALA A 326 20.51 -10.52 -9.63
CA ALA A 326 20.12 -11.51 -8.63
C ALA A 326 19.47 -12.73 -9.31
N LYS A 327 19.73 -13.92 -8.76
CA LYS A 327 19.18 -15.18 -9.22
C LYS A 327 17.78 -15.42 -8.66
N ALA A 328 17.56 -15.05 -7.41
CA ALA A 328 16.27 -15.09 -6.74
C ALA A 328 16.12 -13.94 -5.73
N VAL A 329 14.87 -13.65 -5.36
CA VAL A 329 14.48 -12.65 -4.37
C VAL A 329 13.48 -13.29 -3.40
N MET A 330 13.88 -13.40 -2.14
CA MET A 330 13.12 -14.07 -1.09
C MET A 330 12.71 -13.07 -0.03
N MET A 331 11.51 -13.20 0.51
CA MET A 331 11.02 -12.45 1.67
C MET A 331 10.91 -13.42 2.84
N LEU A 332 11.57 -13.11 3.95
CA LEU A 332 11.50 -13.90 5.18
C LEU A 332 10.23 -13.53 5.95
N GLN A 333 9.29 -14.47 6.07
CA GLN A 333 8.16 -14.32 6.97
C GLN A 333 8.62 -14.45 8.42
N THR A 334 8.29 -13.44 9.22
CA THR A 334 8.55 -13.35 10.66
C THR A 334 7.24 -13.40 11.45
N SER A 335 7.34 -13.59 12.77
CA SER A 335 6.16 -13.65 13.66
C SER A 335 5.44 -12.31 13.82
N ASP A 336 6.13 -11.19 13.63
CA ASP A 336 5.58 -9.83 13.74
C ASP A 336 4.97 -9.29 12.43
N THR A 337 5.13 -9.97 11.30
CA THR A 337 4.53 -9.52 10.03
C THR A 337 3.00 -9.75 10.02
N PRO A 338 2.17 -8.71 9.87
CA PRO A 338 0.71 -8.86 9.88
C PRO A 338 0.18 -9.70 8.72
N SER A 339 -0.91 -10.44 8.98
CA SER A 339 -1.51 -11.36 8.00
C SER A 339 -1.95 -10.68 6.70
N SER A 340 -2.50 -9.46 6.78
CA SER A 340 -2.90 -8.66 5.62
C SER A 340 -1.72 -8.28 4.73
N VAL A 341 -0.55 -8.00 5.32
CA VAL A 341 0.70 -7.72 4.60
C VAL A 341 1.19 -8.98 3.88
N LEU A 342 1.25 -10.12 4.58
CA LEU A 342 1.64 -11.41 3.99
C LEU A 342 0.72 -11.85 2.85
N ASN A 343 -0.58 -11.63 2.99
CA ASN A 343 -1.57 -11.92 1.95
C ASN A 343 -1.34 -11.08 0.69
N GLU A 344 -1.06 -9.77 0.82
CA GLU A 344 -0.76 -8.93 -0.33
C GLU A 344 0.59 -9.27 -0.97
N ILE A 345 1.64 -9.54 -0.17
CA ILE A 345 2.93 -10.02 -0.69
C ILE A 345 2.72 -11.30 -1.51
N SER A 346 2.00 -12.29 -0.95
CA SER A 346 1.72 -13.57 -1.62
C SER A 346 0.97 -13.39 -2.94
N LYS A 347 -0.01 -12.47 -2.97
CA LYS A 347 -0.75 -12.12 -4.18
C LYS A 347 0.15 -11.46 -5.23
N GLN A 348 1.03 -10.56 -4.81
CA GLN A 348 1.99 -9.90 -5.71
C GLN A 348 3.03 -10.89 -6.24
N ILE A 349 3.54 -11.81 -5.42
CA ILE A 349 4.40 -12.91 -5.85
C ILE A 349 3.71 -13.69 -6.96
N LYS A 350 2.47 -14.14 -6.77
CA LYS A 350 1.72 -14.88 -7.79
C LYS A 350 1.61 -14.11 -9.13
N GLN A 351 1.43 -12.79 -9.07
CA GLN A 351 1.38 -11.93 -10.26
C GLN A 351 2.74 -11.87 -10.96
N MET A 352 3.83 -11.68 -10.20
CA MET A 352 5.18 -11.57 -10.76
C MET A 352 5.73 -12.92 -11.22
N SER A 353 5.40 -14.02 -10.55
CA SER A 353 5.72 -15.37 -10.98
C SER A 353 5.17 -15.65 -12.38
N ALA A 354 3.93 -15.24 -12.67
CA ALA A 354 3.36 -15.39 -14.01
C ALA A 354 4.14 -14.58 -15.06
N LEU A 355 4.57 -13.36 -14.72
CA LEU A 355 5.38 -12.51 -15.57
C LEU A 355 6.76 -13.14 -15.84
N ILE A 356 7.54 -13.44 -14.80
CA ILE A 356 8.92 -13.93 -14.97
C ILE A 356 8.96 -15.33 -15.60
N SER A 357 7.93 -16.18 -15.36
CA SER A 357 7.81 -17.46 -16.06
C SER A 357 7.54 -17.32 -17.55
N ALA A 358 6.78 -16.31 -17.98
CA ALA A 358 6.62 -16.01 -19.40
C ALA A 358 7.92 -15.52 -20.06
N LEU A 359 8.90 -15.05 -19.26
CA LEU A 359 10.24 -14.66 -19.69
C LEU A 359 11.27 -15.80 -19.55
N GLY A 360 10.83 -17.03 -19.27
CA GLY A 360 11.71 -18.20 -19.16
C GLY A 360 12.45 -18.33 -17.83
N ARG A 361 12.13 -17.50 -16.82
CA ARG A 361 12.70 -17.62 -15.47
C ARG A 361 11.81 -18.49 -14.58
N PRO A 362 12.37 -19.26 -13.64
CA PRO A 362 11.57 -20.10 -12.75
C PRO A 362 10.56 -19.29 -11.93
N SER A 363 9.32 -19.79 -11.84
CA SER A 363 8.20 -19.12 -11.15
C SER A 363 8.48 -18.81 -9.67
N HIS A 364 9.38 -19.57 -9.05
CA HIS A 364 9.76 -19.45 -7.65
C HIS A 364 10.94 -18.50 -7.41
N ALA A 365 11.55 -17.92 -8.45
CA ALA A 365 12.66 -16.96 -8.31
C ALA A 365 12.26 -15.68 -7.54
N ILE A 366 10.98 -15.48 -7.29
CA ILE A 366 10.48 -14.56 -6.27
C ILE A 366 9.60 -15.38 -5.33
N GLY A 367 9.86 -15.34 -4.02
CA GLY A 367 9.11 -16.18 -3.08
C GLY A 367 9.10 -15.69 -1.64
N LEU A 368 8.19 -16.25 -0.85
CA LEU A 368 8.11 -16.09 0.59
C LEU A 368 8.70 -17.34 1.24
N ILE A 369 9.51 -17.18 2.28
CA ILE A 369 10.10 -18.29 3.04
C ILE A 369 9.85 -18.14 4.53
N SER A 370 9.92 -19.25 5.26
CA SER A 370 9.82 -19.29 6.71
C SER A 370 11.09 -19.93 7.30
N LEU A 371 11.33 -19.68 8.58
CA LEU A 371 12.39 -20.33 9.34
C LEU A 371 11.94 -21.72 9.80
N ASP A 372 11.93 -22.67 8.87
CA ASP A 372 11.64 -24.08 9.13
C ASP A 372 12.84 -24.97 8.77
N GLU A 373 12.68 -26.29 8.91
CA GLU A 373 13.71 -27.28 8.57
C GLU A 373 14.16 -27.25 7.10
N HIS A 374 13.41 -26.56 6.22
CA HIS A 374 13.73 -26.38 4.80
C HIS A 374 14.33 -25.00 4.50
N PHE A 375 14.60 -24.16 5.51
CA PHE A 375 15.09 -22.80 5.34
C PHE A 375 16.33 -22.71 4.44
N GLU A 376 17.36 -23.52 4.68
CA GLU A 376 18.58 -23.54 3.86
C GLU A 376 18.26 -23.84 2.39
N VAL A 377 17.45 -24.88 2.15
CA VAL A 377 17.07 -25.32 0.79
C VAL A 377 16.24 -24.24 0.07
N ASN A 378 15.30 -23.64 0.80
CA ASN A 378 14.44 -22.56 0.31
C ASN A 378 15.23 -21.27 0.04
N CYS A 379 16.33 -21.03 0.77
CA CYS A 379 17.24 -19.92 0.54
C CYS A 379 18.16 -20.15 -0.66
N ARG A 380 18.63 -21.40 -0.87
CA ARG A 380 19.48 -21.73 -2.02
C ARG A 380 18.73 -21.59 -3.33
N GLN A 381 17.45 -21.97 -3.34
CA GLN A 381 16.61 -22.18 -4.52
C GLN A 381 17.46 -22.61 -5.73
N SER A 382 17.58 -23.91 -5.96
CA SER A 382 18.26 -24.46 -7.13
C SER A 382 17.55 -24.06 -8.43
N VAL A 383 17.72 -22.80 -8.82
CA VAL A 383 17.22 -22.20 -10.04
C VAL A 383 18.32 -22.45 -11.06
N GLU A 384 18.14 -23.43 -11.95
CA GLU A 384 18.84 -23.38 -13.23
C GLU A 384 18.20 -22.21 -13.99
N CYS A 385 18.76 -21.01 -13.79
CA CYS A 385 18.36 -19.85 -14.56
C CYS A 385 19.08 -19.99 -15.90
N PRO A 386 18.39 -19.84 -17.05
CA PRO A 386 19.07 -19.58 -18.29
C PRO A 386 19.61 -18.15 -18.23
N SER A 387 20.61 -17.90 -17.38
CA SER A 387 21.41 -16.68 -17.49
C SER A 387 22.40 -16.88 -18.61
N ASN A 388 22.45 -15.92 -19.55
CA ASN A 388 23.70 -15.64 -20.21
C ASN A 388 24.71 -15.31 -19.10
N ASP A 389 25.63 -16.23 -18.80
CA ASP A 389 26.75 -15.98 -17.89
C ASP A 389 27.66 -14.82 -18.38
N GLU A 390 27.42 -14.32 -19.61
CA GLU A 390 28.05 -13.14 -20.21
C GLU A 390 27.17 -11.86 -20.16
N GLY A 391 26.02 -11.88 -19.47
CA GLY A 391 24.93 -10.88 -19.57
C GLY A 391 25.23 -9.48 -19.02
N ARG A 392 24.74 -8.45 -19.71
CA ARG A 392 24.77 -7.05 -19.26
C ARG A 392 23.67 -6.82 -18.21
N PHE A 393 24.05 -6.56 -16.95
CA PHE A 393 23.10 -6.23 -15.89
C PHE A 393 22.56 -4.80 -16.00
N ALA A 394 21.37 -4.57 -15.47
CA ALA A 394 20.77 -3.24 -15.41
C ALA A 394 21.60 -2.27 -14.56
N SER A 395 21.68 -1.01 -15.00
CA SER A 395 22.44 0.05 -14.33
C SER A 395 21.59 1.23 -13.84
N TYR A 396 20.29 1.23 -14.14
CA TYR A 396 19.38 2.29 -13.68
C TYR A 396 19.29 2.32 -12.15
N GLY A 397 19.03 3.48 -11.59
CA GLY A 397 18.89 3.69 -10.14
C GLY A 397 18.45 5.14 -9.88
N GLY A 398 18.24 5.50 -8.62
CA GLY A 398 17.85 6.86 -8.27
C GLY A 398 16.44 7.26 -8.75
N MET A 399 15.54 6.28 -8.92
CA MET A 399 14.21 6.49 -9.50
C MET A 399 13.12 6.38 -8.44
N GLU A 400 12.40 7.47 -8.22
CA GLU A 400 11.26 7.50 -7.30
C GLU A 400 9.94 7.07 -7.96
N GLU A 401 9.74 7.38 -9.24
CA GLU A 401 8.47 7.09 -9.93
C GLU A 401 8.32 5.58 -10.14
N LYS A 402 7.32 5.00 -9.47
CA LYS A 402 7.12 3.55 -9.38
C LYS A 402 6.95 2.89 -10.74
N ARG A 403 6.17 3.49 -11.65
CA ARG A 403 5.96 2.91 -12.98
C ARG A 403 7.25 2.99 -13.81
N ALA A 404 8.03 4.06 -13.71
CA ALA A 404 9.31 4.13 -14.40
C ALA A 404 10.27 3.03 -13.94
N VAL A 405 10.29 2.68 -12.64
CA VAL A 405 11.07 1.55 -12.11
C VAL A 405 10.56 0.21 -12.67
N PHE A 406 9.25 -0.04 -12.60
CA PHE A 406 8.66 -1.23 -13.23
C PHE A 406 9.05 -1.35 -14.69
N ARG A 407 8.97 -0.24 -15.42
CA ARG A 407 9.32 -0.23 -16.83
C ARG A 407 10.77 -0.64 -17.06
N ALA A 408 11.69 0.00 -16.36
CA ALA A 408 13.12 -0.26 -16.51
C ALA A 408 13.46 -1.71 -16.17
N ALA A 409 12.86 -2.27 -15.11
CA ALA A 409 13.03 -3.66 -14.73
C ALA A 409 12.45 -4.63 -15.77
N ILE A 410 11.21 -4.40 -16.19
CA ILE A 410 10.49 -5.27 -17.13
C ILE A 410 11.14 -5.24 -18.52
N ASP A 411 11.46 -4.04 -19.04
CA ASP A 411 12.13 -3.89 -20.34
C ASP A 411 13.47 -4.65 -20.33
N HIS A 412 14.25 -4.51 -19.26
CA HIS A 412 15.52 -5.23 -19.11
C HIS A 412 15.34 -6.76 -19.09
N LEU A 413 14.40 -7.26 -18.29
CA LEU A 413 14.14 -8.70 -18.18
C LEU A 413 13.61 -9.29 -19.49
N ILE A 414 12.88 -8.51 -20.30
CA ILE A 414 12.44 -8.91 -21.64
C ILE A 414 13.62 -8.96 -22.61
N ASP A 415 14.52 -7.97 -22.58
CA ASP A 415 15.71 -7.92 -23.44
C ASP A 415 16.68 -9.07 -23.14
N GLU A 416 16.74 -9.53 -21.88
CA GLU A 416 17.55 -10.68 -21.47
C GLU A 416 16.95 -12.04 -21.84
N ALA A 417 15.63 -12.12 -22.02
CA ALA A 417 14.95 -13.39 -22.19
C ALA A 417 15.23 -14.00 -23.57
N ALA A 418 15.56 -15.29 -23.60
CA ALA A 418 15.87 -16.01 -24.83
C ALA A 418 14.69 -16.08 -25.82
N SER A 419 13.46 -16.08 -25.29
CA SER A 419 12.22 -16.06 -26.06
C SER A 419 11.14 -15.39 -25.21
N VAL A 420 10.36 -14.52 -25.84
CA VAL A 420 9.29 -13.77 -25.19
C VAL A 420 8.02 -13.86 -26.04
N PRO A 421 6.86 -14.23 -25.46
CA PRO A 421 5.60 -14.18 -26.19
C PRO A 421 5.23 -12.72 -26.49
N GLU A 422 4.58 -12.46 -27.61
CA GLU A 422 4.14 -11.10 -27.99
C GLU A 422 3.27 -10.45 -26.89
N GLN A 423 2.42 -11.26 -26.26
CA GLN A 423 1.56 -10.86 -25.16
C GLN A 423 1.71 -11.83 -23.99
N ILE A 424 1.93 -11.29 -22.80
CA ILE A 424 2.04 -12.04 -21.55
C ILE A 424 0.70 -11.93 -20.82
N PRO A 425 -0.10 -13.01 -20.72
CA PRO A 425 -1.32 -13.00 -19.92
C PRO A 425 -0.96 -12.92 -18.44
N LEU A 426 -1.68 -12.09 -17.67
CA LEU A 426 -1.40 -11.87 -16.26
C LEU A 426 -2.62 -12.22 -15.39
N PRO A 427 -2.41 -12.66 -14.14
CA PRO A 427 -3.51 -12.91 -13.22
C PRO A 427 -4.37 -11.67 -12.97
N SER A 428 -5.62 -11.88 -12.58
CA SER A 428 -6.51 -10.79 -12.19
C SER A 428 -5.92 -9.95 -11.05
N GLY A 429 -6.15 -8.64 -11.11
CA GLY A 429 -5.62 -7.66 -10.16
C GLY A 429 -4.20 -7.17 -10.45
N THR A 430 -3.52 -7.72 -11.47
CA THR A 430 -2.20 -7.20 -11.89
C THR A 430 -2.33 -5.79 -12.46
N PRO A 431 -1.45 -4.82 -12.12
CA PRO A 431 -1.60 -3.42 -12.51
C PRO A 431 -1.08 -3.10 -13.92
N PHE A 432 -1.18 -4.08 -14.83
CA PHE A 432 -0.83 -4.02 -16.23
C PHE A 432 -1.92 -4.74 -17.03
N GLY A 433 -2.32 -4.16 -18.16
CA GLY A 433 -3.33 -4.77 -19.01
C GLY A 433 -3.94 -3.81 -19.98
N GLU A 434 -4.79 -4.36 -20.82
CA GLU A 434 -5.59 -3.58 -21.75
C GLU A 434 -7.02 -3.40 -21.26
N VAL A 435 -7.74 -2.60 -22.04
CA VAL A 435 -9.18 -2.43 -21.93
C VAL A 435 -9.78 -2.86 -23.26
N LEU A 436 -10.71 -3.81 -23.22
CA LEU A 436 -11.44 -4.28 -24.39
C LEU A 436 -12.71 -3.46 -24.57
N ILE A 437 -12.97 -3.02 -25.80
CA ILE A 437 -14.15 -2.22 -26.16
C ILE A 437 -15.06 -3.05 -27.07
N ASP A 438 -16.32 -3.18 -26.67
CA ASP A 438 -17.39 -3.64 -27.54
C ASP A 438 -17.84 -2.47 -28.42
N SER A 439 -17.32 -2.41 -29.66
CA SER A 439 -17.65 -1.36 -30.64
C SER A 439 -19.14 -1.28 -30.97
N SER A 440 -19.91 -2.36 -30.79
CA SER A 440 -21.37 -2.34 -31.02
C SER A 440 -22.14 -1.64 -29.90
N LYS A 441 -21.54 -1.54 -28.71
CA LYS A 441 -22.14 -0.87 -27.55
C LYS A 441 -21.56 0.51 -27.29
N CYS A 442 -20.30 0.72 -27.62
CA CYS A 442 -19.59 1.96 -27.33
C CYS A 442 -20.17 3.14 -28.13
N THR A 443 -20.67 4.16 -27.43
CA THR A 443 -21.22 5.38 -28.04
C THR A 443 -20.20 6.50 -28.20
N LEU A 444 -18.93 6.27 -27.83
CA LEU A 444 -17.87 7.28 -27.87
C LEU A 444 -18.25 8.56 -27.08
N CYS A 445 -18.95 8.41 -25.95
CA CYS A 445 -19.35 9.52 -25.07
C CYS A 445 -18.20 10.13 -24.25
N MET A 446 -17.01 9.51 -24.27
CA MET A 446 -15.80 9.92 -23.56
C MET A 446 -15.89 9.98 -22.04
N GLY A 447 -16.92 9.39 -21.43
CA GLY A 447 -17.02 9.25 -19.97
C GLY A 447 -15.84 8.47 -19.36
N CYS A 448 -15.33 7.47 -20.08
CA CYS A 448 -14.18 6.67 -19.64
C CYS A 448 -12.86 7.45 -19.66
N VAL A 449 -12.66 8.36 -20.63
CA VAL A 449 -11.50 9.27 -20.69
C VAL A 449 -11.55 10.23 -19.50
N ALA A 450 -12.74 10.78 -19.22
CA ALA A 450 -12.97 11.76 -18.17
C ALA A 450 -12.71 11.27 -16.74
N VAL A 451 -12.67 9.95 -16.51
CA VAL A 451 -12.40 9.32 -15.19
C VAL A 451 -11.09 8.55 -15.16
N CYS A 452 -10.23 8.61 -16.19
CA CYS A 452 -8.99 7.85 -16.24
C CYS A 452 -7.84 8.63 -15.58
N PRO A 453 -7.47 8.34 -14.31
CA PRO A 453 -6.46 9.11 -13.58
C PRO A 453 -5.05 8.94 -14.16
N ALA A 454 -4.80 7.80 -14.79
CA ALA A 454 -3.49 7.46 -15.33
C ALA A 454 -3.29 7.94 -16.78
N GLY A 455 -4.30 8.56 -17.40
CA GLY A 455 -4.22 8.99 -18.80
C GLY A 455 -4.02 7.84 -19.78
N ALA A 456 -4.58 6.66 -19.48
CA ALA A 456 -4.51 5.49 -20.34
C ALA A 456 -5.52 5.55 -21.50
N LEU A 457 -6.68 6.16 -21.28
CA LEU A 457 -7.71 6.41 -22.30
C LEU A 457 -7.65 7.87 -22.73
N ILE A 458 -7.67 8.11 -24.04
CA ILE A 458 -7.42 9.44 -24.63
C ILE A 458 -8.44 9.68 -25.73
N ASP A 459 -9.03 10.87 -25.77
CA ASP A 459 -9.94 11.31 -26.82
C ASP A 459 -9.19 11.91 -28.03
N ASN A 460 -9.93 12.24 -29.09
CA ASN A 460 -9.42 13.00 -30.21
C ASN A 460 -10.35 14.21 -30.45
N LYS A 461 -9.77 15.39 -30.60
CA LYS A 461 -10.52 16.65 -30.73
C LYS A 461 -11.14 16.85 -32.12
N GLU A 462 -10.62 16.18 -33.14
CA GLU A 462 -11.03 16.36 -34.54
C GLU A 462 -12.12 15.38 -34.96
N ARG A 463 -12.09 14.16 -34.41
CA ARG A 463 -13.06 13.09 -34.73
C ARG A 463 -13.40 12.23 -33.52
N PRO A 464 -14.61 11.64 -33.44
CA PRO A 464 -14.96 10.67 -32.41
C PRO A 464 -14.04 9.45 -32.46
N CYS A 465 -13.05 9.43 -31.58
CA CYS A 465 -12.04 8.37 -31.53
C CYS A 465 -11.59 8.19 -30.08
N LEU A 466 -11.70 6.96 -29.59
CA LEU A 466 -11.17 6.53 -28.31
C LEU A 466 -9.84 5.83 -28.55
N SER A 467 -8.78 6.39 -27.99
CA SER A 467 -7.43 5.83 -28.05
C SER A 467 -6.96 5.32 -26.69
N PHE A 468 -5.91 4.50 -26.70
CA PHE A 468 -5.37 3.84 -25.53
C PHE A 468 -3.84 3.75 -25.55
N ILE A 469 -3.23 3.93 -24.38
CA ILE A 469 -1.82 3.63 -24.11
C ILE A 469 -1.78 2.59 -22.98
N GLU A 470 -1.22 1.41 -23.28
CA GLU A 470 -1.27 0.27 -22.37
C GLU A 470 -0.44 0.46 -21.11
N TRP A 471 0.75 1.04 -21.25
CA TRP A 471 1.65 1.26 -20.11
C TRP A 471 1.03 2.09 -18.99
N ASN A 472 0.16 3.03 -19.35
CA ASN A 472 -0.53 3.90 -18.42
C ASN A 472 -1.67 3.18 -17.68
N CYS A 473 -2.21 2.09 -18.23
CA CYS A 473 -3.34 1.41 -17.63
C CYS A 473 -2.94 0.68 -16.34
N VAL A 474 -3.62 1.00 -15.24
CA VAL A 474 -3.39 0.40 -13.92
C VAL A 474 -4.47 -0.61 -13.51
N GLN A 475 -5.37 -0.98 -14.44
CA GLN A 475 -6.45 -1.95 -14.22
C GLN A 475 -7.31 -1.60 -12.98
N CYS A 476 -7.68 -0.32 -12.83
CA CYS A 476 -8.44 0.19 -11.67
C CYS A 476 -9.97 0.07 -11.77
N GLY A 477 -10.51 -0.23 -12.96
CA GLY A 477 -11.95 -0.42 -13.17
C GLY A 477 -12.80 0.85 -13.27
N LEU A 478 -12.24 2.06 -13.09
CA LEU A 478 -13.00 3.31 -13.21
C LEU A 478 -13.69 3.47 -14.58
N CYS A 479 -13.00 3.10 -15.66
CA CYS A 479 -13.55 3.15 -17.02
C CYS A 479 -14.70 2.16 -17.24
N GLU A 480 -14.61 0.96 -16.65
CA GLU A 480 -15.65 -0.06 -16.71
C GLU A 480 -16.89 0.39 -15.91
N ASN A 481 -16.68 0.87 -14.68
CA ASN A 481 -17.76 1.32 -13.79
C ASN A 481 -18.52 2.54 -14.30
N THR A 482 -17.82 3.47 -14.98
CA THR A 482 -18.47 4.69 -15.51
C THR A 482 -19.21 4.46 -16.82
N CYS A 483 -18.95 3.35 -17.54
CA CYS A 483 -19.48 3.16 -18.88
C CYS A 483 -21.01 2.91 -18.86
N PRO A 484 -21.85 3.85 -19.35
CA PRO A 484 -23.30 3.71 -19.26
C PRO A 484 -23.84 2.57 -20.13
N GLU A 485 -23.11 2.20 -21.18
CA GLU A 485 -23.48 1.14 -22.12
C GLU A 485 -22.80 -0.21 -21.82
N LYS A 486 -22.01 -0.29 -20.73
CA LYS A 486 -21.26 -1.49 -20.33
C LYS A 486 -20.43 -2.09 -21.48
N ALA A 487 -19.76 -1.22 -22.22
CA ALA A 487 -18.99 -1.57 -23.42
C ALA A 487 -17.51 -1.89 -23.13
N ILE A 488 -17.11 -1.86 -21.85
CA ILE A 488 -15.70 -1.86 -21.44
C ILE A 488 -15.45 -3.07 -20.54
N THR A 489 -14.39 -3.84 -20.81
CA THR A 489 -13.93 -4.94 -19.95
C THR A 489 -12.43 -4.84 -19.73
N LEU A 490 -11.99 -5.14 -18.51
CA LEU A 490 -10.57 -5.22 -18.17
C LEU A 490 -9.95 -6.55 -18.63
N ASN A 491 -8.74 -6.49 -19.21
CA ASN A 491 -7.97 -7.68 -19.58
C ASN A 491 -6.51 -7.55 -19.10
N PRO A 492 -6.16 -8.13 -17.94
CA PRO A 492 -4.80 -8.11 -17.40
C PRO A 492 -3.82 -8.88 -18.30
N ARG A 493 -2.88 -8.14 -18.89
CA ARG A 493 -1.82 -8.66 -19.74
C ARG A 493 -0.70 -7.63 -19.89
N LEU A 494 0.35 -7.97 -20.62
CA LEU A 494 1.45 -7.06 -20.92
C LEU A 494 1.98 -7.35 -22.33
N LEU A 495 2.03 -6.36 -23.23
CA LEU A 495 2.78 -6.51 -24.48
C LEU A 495 4.28 -6.63 -24.17
N ALA A 496 4.99 -7.51 -24.85
CA ALA A 496 6.43 -7.61 -24.68
C ALA A 496 7.17 -6.41 -25.26
N ASP A 497 6.74 -5.92 -26.44
CA ASP A 497 7.39 -4.79 -27.10
C ASP A 497 7.14 -3.47 -26.36
N SER A 498 8.23 -2.85 -25.86
CA SER A 498 8.17 -1.60 -25.09
C SER A 498 7.55 -0.46 -25.91
N ASN A 499 7.84 -0.39 -27.21
CA ASN A 499 7.27 0.64 -28.09
C ASN A 499 5.76 0.49 -28.25
N ALA A 500 5.27 -0.74 -28.47
CA ALA A 500 3.87 -1.05 -28.60
C ALA A 500 3.09 -0.79 -27.30
N ARG A 501 3.69 -1.07 -26.13
CA ARG A 501 3.10 -0.71 -24.81
C ARG A 501 2.88 0.79 -24.64
N MET A 502 3.79 1.60 -25.19
CA MET A 502 3.73 3.06 -25.13
C MET A 502 2.93 3.69 -26.26
N ALA A 503 2.74 2.96 -27.36
CA ALA A 503 2.10 3.50 -28.55
C ALA A 503 0.62 3.80 -28.26
N ARG A 504 0.20 4.98 -28.70
CA ARG A 504 -1.22 5.32 -28.76
C ARG A 504 -1.87 4.47 -29.86
N ARG A 505 -2.79 3.59 -29.49
CA ARG A 505 -3.61 2.82 -30.45
C ARG A 505 -5.08 3.21 -30.37
N VAL A 506 -5.79 3.10 -31.49
CA VAL A 506 -7.24 3.35 -31.54
C VAL A 506 -7.98 2.09 -31.05
N LEU A 507 -8.90 2.26 -30.10
CA LEU A 507 -9.79 1.20 -29.63
C LEU A 507 -11.15 1.23 -30.33
N ASN A 508 -11.68 2.42 -30.61
CA ASN A 508 -12.93 2.58 -31.36
C ASN A 508 -12.98 3.97 -32.00
N GLU A 509 -13.56 4.07 -33.19
CA GLU A 509 -13.77 5.33 -33.88
C GLU A 509 -15.00 5.28 -34.78
N GLU A 510 -15.59 6.44 -35.04
CA GLU A 510 -16.65 6.58 -36.03
C GLU A 510 -16.68 7.99 -36.62
N GLU A 511 -17.36 8.13 -37.76
CA GLU A 511 -17.61 9.44 -38.35
C GLU A 511 -18.56 10.26 -37.47
N PRO A 512 -18.29 11.57 -37.25
CA PRO A 512 -19.16 12.41 -36.44
C PRO A 512 -20.54 12.56 -37.08
N PHE A 513 -21.58 12.54 -36.25
CA PHE A 513 -22.92 12.91 -36.67
C PHE A 513 -22.98 14.43 -36.91
N LYS A 514 -23.37 14.80 -38.13
CA LYS A 514 -23.51 16.18 -38.57
C LYS A 514 -24.95 16.65 -38.40
N CYS A 515 -25.11 17.87 -37.92
CA CYS A 515 -26.42 18.51 -37.78
C CYS A 515 -27.18 18.47 -39.11
N VAL A 516 -28.42 17.98 -39.10
CA VAL A 516 -29.25 17.87 -40.32
C VAL A 516 -29.66 19.21 -40.91
N GLU A 517 -29.47 20.31 -40.18
CA GLU A 517 -29.81 21.67 -40.62
C GLU A 517 -28.58 22.43 -41.17
N CYS A 518 -27.46 22.44 -40.42
CA CYS A 518 -26.30 23.27 -40.74
C CYS A 518 -25.03 22.48 -41.10
N GLY A 519 -25.04 21.14 -40.99
CA GLY A 519 -23.89 20.28 -41.27
C GLY A 519 -22.77 20.30 -40.22
N LYS A 520 -22.89 21.09 -39.15
CA LYS A 520 -21.91 21.14 -38.05
C LYS A 520 -21.79 19.76 -37.35
N PRO A 521 -20.59 19.17 -37.23
CA PRO A 521 -20.39 17.98 -36.40
C PRO A 521 -20.56 18.35 -34.92
N PHE A 522 -21.36 17.58 -34.18
CA PHE A 522 -21.64 17.91 -32.78
C PHE A 522 -21.74 16.69 -31.84
N THR A 523 -21.92 15.48 -32.37
CA THR A 523 -22.01 14.26 -31.56
C THR A 523 -21.63 13.03 -32.40
N THR A 524 -21.82 11.85 -31.85
CA THR A 524 -21.48 10.56 -32.46
C THR A 524 -22.77 9.94 -33.05
N GLN A 525 -22.66 9.22 -34.17
CA GLN A 525 -23.79 8.49 -34.77
C GLN A 525 -24.40 7.48 -33.80
N SER A 526 -23.54 6.79 -33.04
CA SER A 526 -23.96 5.80 -32.04
C SER A 526 -24.74 6.45 -30.90
N MET A 527 -24.35 7.65 -30.45
CA MET A 527 -25.08 8.36 -29.40
C MET A 527 -26.46 8.84 -29.89
N VAL A 528 -26.58 9.37 -31.11
CA VAL A 528 -27.88 9.74 -31.69
C VAL A 528 -28.79 8.53 -31.79
N SER A 529 -28.30 7.43 -32.35
CA SER A 529 -29.08 6.20 -32.52
C SER A 529 -29.58 5.65 -31.19
N ARG A 530 -28.72 5.60 -30.16
CA ARG A 530 -29.08 5.16 -28.81
C ARG A 530 -30.09 6.09 -28.12
N MET A 531 -29.95 7.40 -28.28
CA MET A 531 -30.91 8.35 -27.72
C MET A 531 -32.27 8.22 -28.40
N GLU A 532 -32.32 8.05 -29.73
CA GLU A 532 -33.57 7.81 -30.46
C GLU A 532 -34.25 6.53 -30.00
N GLU A 533 -33.50 5.43 -29.87
CA GLU A 533 -34.01 4.17 -29.36
C GLU A 533 -34.61 4.33 -27.95
N LYS A 534 -33.83 4.89 -27.00
CA LYS A 534 -34.25 5.05 -25.60
C LYS A 534 -35.41 6.03 -25.40
N LEU A 535 -35.54 7.05 -26.25
CA LEU A 535 -36.52 8.13 -26.08
C LEU A 535 -37.75 7.98 -27.00
N SER A 536 -37.73 7.06 -27.97
CA SER A 536 -38.82 6.84 -28.93
C SER A 536 -40.20 6.64 -28.28
N GLY A 537 -40.25 6.02 -27.10
CA GLY A 537 -41.49 5.79 -26.34
C GLY A 537 -41.93 6.93 -25.42
N HIS A 538 -41.14 8.00 -25.28
CA HIS A 538 -41.41 9.08 -24.32
C HIS A 538 -42.28 10.18 -24.93
N ARG A 539 -43.34 10.61 -24.22
CA ARG A 539 -44.36 11.56 -24.73
C ARG A 539 -43.80 12.92 -25.19
N MET A 540 -42.66 13.35 -24.64
CA MET A 540 -41.96 14.59 -25.04
C MET A 540 -41.29 14.49 -26.43
N PHE A 541 -41.02 13.26 -26.88
CA PHE A 541 -40.26 12.96 -28.10
C PHE A 541 -41.13 12.33 -29.21
N SER A 542 -42.45 12.27 -29.04
CA SER A 542 -43.37 11.90 -30.12
C SER A 542 -43.46 12.99 -31.19
N GLY A 543 -43.52 12.62 -32.48
CA GLY A 543 -43.58 13.59 -33.60
C GLY A 543 -42.21 14.22 -33.91
N ASP A 544 -42.18 15.53 -34.17
CA ASP A 544 -40.95 16.27 -34.50
C ASP A 544 -39.95 16.40 -33.34
N GLY A 545 -40.33 15.99 -32.12
CA GLY A 545 -39.46 15.98 -30.94
C GLY A 545 -38.20 15.12 -31.11
N ILE A 546 -38.28 13.98 -31.81
CA ILE A 546 -37.12 13.13 -32.14
C ILE A 546 -36.15 13.86 -33.07
N ARG A 547 -36.63 14.67 -34.03
CA ARG A 547 -35.77 15.40 -34.98
C ARG A 547 -34.80 16.31 -34.25
N ARG A 548 -35.19 16.88 -33.10
CA ARG A 548 -34.33 17.74 -32.29
C ARG A 548 -33.07 17.04 -31.77
N LEU A 549 -33.09 15.71 -31.62
CA LEU A 549 -31.91 14.93 -31.26
C LEU A 549 -30.83 14.98 -32.35
N ARG A 550 -31.23 15.23 -33.61
CA ARG A 550 -30.35 15.36 -34.79
C ARG A 550 -29.87 16.79 -35.07
N LEU A 551 -30.24 17.76 -34.24
CA LEU A 551 -29.84 19.16 -34.35
C LEU A 551 -28.72 19.50 -33.36
N CYS A 552 -27.73 20.28 -33.81
CA CYS A 552 -26.72 20.87 -32.91
C CYS A 552 -27.35 21.86 -31.93
N GLU A 553 -26.60 22.25 -30.91
CA GLU A 553 -27.00 23.19 -29.86
C GLU A 553 -27.61 24.48 -30.42
N ASP A 554 -26.99 25.08 -31.43
CA ASP A 554 -27.45 26.34 -32.05
C ASP A 554 -28.77 26.15 -32.82
N CYS A 555 -28.87 25.07 -33.60
CA CYS A 555 -30.05 24.79 -34.43
C CYS A 555 -31.23 24.32 -33.59
N ARG A 556 -30.97 23.59 -32.49
CA ARG A 556 -32.00 23.14 -31.54
C ARG A 556 -32.66 24.33 -30.85
N VAL A 557 -31.88 25.32 -30.42
CA VAL A 557 -32.43 26.55 -29.82
C VAL A 557 -33.32 27.29 -30.84
N LYS A 558 -32.86 27.45 -32.09
CA LYS A 558 -33.65 28.08 -33.16
C LYS A 558 -34.96 27.34 -33.45
N ASP A 559 -34.93 26.00 -33.44
CA ASP A 559 -36.11 25.15 -33.65
C ASP A 559 -37.13 25.30 -32.52
N MET A 560 -36.68 25.32 -31.26
CA MET A 560 -37.58 25.53 -30.10
C MET A 560 -38.33 26.86 -30.13
N PHE A 561 -37.72 27.93 -30.65
CA PHE A 561 -38.39 29.23 -30.81
C PHE A 561 -39.37 29.28 -31.98
N LYS A 562 -39.29 28.36 -32.95
CA LYS A 562 -40.27 28.25 -34.06
C LYS A 562 -41.55 27.53 -33.64
N ASP A 563 -41.46 26.56 -32.74
CA ASP A 563 -42.60 25.76 -32.26
C ASP A 563 -43.38 26.42 -31.10
N GLY A 564 -42.87 27.52 -30.55
CA GLY A 564 -43.51 28.30 -29.48
C GLY A 564 -44.29 29.54 -29.95
N GLY A 565 -44.51 29.68 -31.27
CA GLY A 565 -45.18 30.81 -31.92
C GLY A 565 -46.58 30.49 -32.43
#